data_AF-A0A8T3C4Q8-F1
#
_entry.id   AF-A0A8T3C4Q8-F1
#
_cell.length_a   1.000
_cell.length_b   1.000
_cell.length_c   1.000
_cell.angle_alpha   90.00
_cell.angle_beta   90.00
_cell.angle_gamma   90.00
#
_symmetry.space_group_name_H-M   'P 1'
#
loop_
_entity.id
_entity.type
_entity.pdbx_description
1 polymer ?
#
loop_
_entity_poly.entity_id
_entity_poly.type
_entity_poly.pdbx_seq_one_letter_code
_entity_poly.pdbx_strand_id
1 'polypeptide(L)'
;MDLRESIVHQTSFSLQFAKLVGSSLASDSNFVFSPISIHTALALVAAGSKGETQKQILSVLRSGSAADLSLLSSQIADIVLADGSSSGGPRLTLANGVWVDASLSLKSTFKDVITSAYKAETKALDFQAKADDARQEVNSWVQNRTGGLIKELLPSRSVDETTRLVLGNALYFKGAWDERFNASQTKDSEFYLLDGSTIQAPFMSTKERQYLSSYHDFKVLGIPYEQGEDERRFSMYIFLPDARDGLRNLAEKLSSESEFLNHHIPLELTLGNSKFQNSKFHSVSRRPDFLKPWA
;
A
#
# COMPACT_ATOMS: atom_id res chain seq x y z
N MET A 1 -15.68 -14.14 12.04
CA MET A 1 -14.31 -13.86 12.54
C MET A 1 -14.35 -12.52 13.27
N ASP A 2 -13.56 -12.33 14.32
CA ASP A 2 -13.45 -11.01 14.97
C ASP A 2 -12.70 -10.03 14.04
N LEU A 3 -13.10 -8.75 14.03
CA LEU A 3 -12.50 -7.76 13.13
C LEU A 3 -11.03 -7.51 13.51
N ARG A 4 -10.71 -7.52 14.80
CA ARG A 4 -9.33 -7.32 15.28
C ARG A 4 -8.43 -8.47 14.84
N GLU A 5 -8.91 -9.71 14.99
CA GLU A 5 -8.21 -10.91 14.49
C GLU A 5 -7.96 -10.82 12.98
N SER A 6 -8.95 -10.38 12.21
CA SER A 6 -8.82 -10.18 10.76
C SER A 6 -7.75 -9.15 10.40
N ILE A 7 -7.65 -8.06 11.16
CA ILE A 7 -6.61 -7.03 10.97
C ILE A 7 -5.21 -7.57 11.29
N VAL A 8 -5.07 -8.39 12.35
CA VAL A 8 -3.80 -9.06 12.69
C VAL A 8 -3.36 -10.00 11.57
N HIS A 9 -4.29 -10.78 11.03
CA HIS A 9 -4.02 -11.66 9.89
C HIS A 9 -3.60 -10.88 8.64
N GLN A 10 -4.31 -9.80 8.31
CA GLN A 10 -3.96 -8.93 7.18
C GLN A 10 -2.57 -8.30 7.38
N THR A 11 -2.26 -7.83 8.59
CA THR A 11 -0.94 -7.24 8.91
C THR A 11 0.17 -8.27 8.78
N SER A 12 -0.03 -9.48 9.32
CA SER A 12 0.93 -10.59 9.19
C SER A 12 1.16 -10.97 7.73
N PHE A 13 0.10 -11.07 6.91
CA PHE A 13 0.20 -11.29 5.47
C PHE A 13 1.02 -10.18 4.80
N SER A 14 0.75 -8.92 5.15
CA SER A 14 1.41 -7.73 4.59
C SER A 14 2.92 -7.76 4.81
N LEU A 15 3.36 -8.06 6.03
CA LEU A 15 4.78 -8.08 6.39
C LEU A 15 5.52 -9.25 5.73
N GLN A 16 4.87 -10.42 5.61
CA GLN A 16 5.43 -11.56 4.89
C GLN A 16 5.54 -11.28 3.39
N PHE A 17 4.49 -10.68 2.80
CA PHE A 17 4.51 -10.28 1.39
C PHE A 17 5.59 -9.23 1.11
N ALA A 18 5.72 -8.21 1.97
CA ALA A 18 6.76 -7.19 1.86
C ALA A 18 8.16 -7.81 1.85
N LYS A 19 8.42 -8.81 2.71
CA LYS A 19 9.69 -9.54 2.71
C LYS A 19 9.91 -10.32 1.43
N LEU A 20 8.91 -11.05 0.94
CA LEU A 20 9.01 -11.84 -0.28
C LEU A 20 9.30 -10.97 -1.51
N VAL A 21 8.59 -9.85 -1.66
CA VAL A 21 8.83 -8.91 -2.77
C VAL A 21 10.14 -8.16 -2.57
N GLY A 22 10.42 -7.67 -1.36
CA GLY A 22 11.66 -6.94 -1.07
C GLY A 22 12.91 -7.79 -1.32
N SER A 23 12.84 -9.11 -1.12
CA SER A 23 13.95 -10.04 -1.40
C SER A 23 14.08 -10.45 -2.88
N SER A 24 13.05 -10.22 -3.70
CA SER A 24 13.10 -10.49 -5.15
C SER A 24 13.50 -9.26 -5.98
N LEU A 25 13.43 -8.06 -5.40
CA LEU A 25 13.86 -6.82 -6.04
C LEU A 25 15.39 -6.66 -5.98
N ALA A 26 15.92 -5.84 -6.89
CA ALA A 26 17.33 -5.44 -6.83
C ALA A 26 17.61 -4.71 -5.51
N SER A 27 18.81 -4.92 -4.96
CA SER A 27 19.19 -4.45 -3.62
C SER A 27 19.18 -2.94 -3.43
N ASP A 28 19.10 -2.16 -4.52
CA ASP A 28 19.10 -0.70 -4.56
C ASP A 28 17.74 -0.09 -4.94
N SER A 29 16.71 -0.91 -5.09
CA SER A 29 15.39 -0.45 -5.54
C SER A 29 14.47 -0.07 -4.39
N ASN A 30 13.84 1.10 -4.50
CA ASN A 30 12.73 1.48 -3.63
C ASN A 30 11.45 0.75 -4.05
N PHE A 31 10.63 0.36 -3.07
CA PHE A 31 9.37 -0.31 -3.31
C PHE A 31 8.29 0.17 -2.34
N VAL A 32 7.09 0.34 -2.87
CA VAL A 32 5.88 0.67 -2.12
C VAL A 32 4.73 -0.16 -2.70
N PHE A 33 3.86 -0.62 -1.81
CA PHE A 33 2.64 -1.32 -2.18
C PHE A 33 1.57 -1.06 -1.13
N SER A 34 0.32 -1.29 -1.51
CA SER A 34 -0.81 -1.29 -0.59
C SER A 34 -1.15 -2.75 -0.23
N PRO A 35 -0.94 -3.19 1.02
CA PRO A 35 -1.29 -4.56 1.38
C PRO A 35 -2.79 -4.83 1.34
N ILE A 36 -3.60 -3.83 1.70
CA ILE A 36 -5.05 -3.90 1.61
C ILE A 36 -5.50 -4.15 0.16
N SER A 37 -4.84 -3.51 -0.80
CA SER A 37 -5.12 -3.68 -2.22
C SER A 37 -4.89 -5.10 -2.71
N ILE A 38 -3.74 -5.69 -2.37
CA ILE A 38 -3.39 -7.07 -2.74
C ILE A 38 -4.33 -8.06 -2.04
N HIS A 39 -4.58 -7.84 -0.75
CA HIS A 39 -5.53 -8.64 0.02
C HIS A 39 -6.93 -8.61 -0.60
N THR A 40 -7.39 -7.43 -1.02
CA THR A 40 -8.68 -7.23 -1.70
C THR A 40 -8.74 -7.96 -3.04
N ALA A 41 -7.69 -7.88 -3.86
CA ALA A 41 -7.62 -8.60 -5.12
C ALA A 41 -7.69 -10.12 -4.91
N LEU A 42 -6.92 -10.67 -3.95
CA LEU A 42 -6.97 -12.10 -3.61
C LEU A 42 -8.34 -12.51 -3.04
N ALA A 43 -8.95 -11.68 -2.20
CA ALA A 43 -10.29 -11.92 -1.68
C ALA A 43 -11.35 -11.99 -2.79
N LEU A 44 -11.25 -11.11 -3.79
CA LEU A 44 -12.12 -11.14 -4.97
C LEU A 44 -11.95 -12.43 -5.76
N VAL A 45 -10.71 -12.93 -5.93
CA VAL A 45 -10.45 -14.26 -6.54
C VAL A 45 -11.04 -15.38 -5.69
N ALA A 46 -10.93 -15.30 -4.35
CA ALA A 46 -11.53 -16.29 -3.44
C ALA A 46 -13.06 -16.34 -3.59
N ALA A 47 -13.72 -15.19 -3.76
CA ALA A 47 -15.16 -15.11 -3.98
C ALA A 47 -15.60 -15.73 -5.32
N GLY A 48 -14.75 -15.66 -6.35
CA GLY A 48 -15.02 -16.24 -7.67
C GLY A 48 -14.61 -17.71 -7.83
N SER A 49 -13.86 -18.27 -6.89
CA SER A 49 -13.30 -19.63 -6.96
C SER A 49 -14.05 -20.63 -6.07
N LYS A 50 -13.77 -21.92 -6.28
CA LYS A 50 -14.30 -23.04 -5.47
C LYS A 50 -13.23 -24.11 -5.30
N GLY A 51 -13.48 -25.08 -4.42
CA GLY A 51 -12.62 -26.25 -4.26
C GLY A 51 -11.23 -25.86 -3.75
N GLU A 52 -10.19 -26.49 -4.30
CA GLU A 52 -8.82 -26.34 -3.80
C GLU A 52 -8.26 -24.93 -4.01
N THR A 53 -8.56 -24.29 -5.13
CA THR A 53 -8.14 -22.90 -5.40
C THR A 53 -8.65 -21.95 -4.31
N GLN A 54 -9.92 -22.06 -3.95
CA GLN A 54 -10.49 -21.22 -2.89
C GLN A 54 -9.84 -21.52 -1.54
N LYS A 55 -9.65 -22.80 -1.20
CA LYS A 55 -9.02 -23.20 0.08
C LYS A 55 -7.60 -22.65 0.22
N GLN A 56 -6.80 -22.69 -0.85
CA GLN A 56 -5.44 -22.16 -0.84
C GLN A 56 -5.43 -20.65 -0.58
N ILE A 57 -6.30 -19.90 -1.26
CA ILE A 57 -6.39 -18.44 -1.06
C ILE A 57 -6.87 -18.11 0.35
N LEU A 58 -7.90 -18.81 0.84
CA LEU A 58 -8.40 -18.65 2.21
C LEU A 58 -7.32 -18.95 3.26
N SER A 59 -6.49 -19.97 3.03
CA SER A 59 -5.37 -20.32 3.91
C SER A 59 -4.31 -19.22 3.93
N VAL A 60 -3.92 -18.68 2.77
CA VAL A 60 -2.95 -17.59 2.67
C VAL A 60 -3.45 -16.32 3.36
N LEU A 61 -4.73 -15.98 3.19
CA LEU A 61 -5.36 -14.82 3.83
C LEU A 61 -5.82 -15.11 5.27
N ARG A 62 -5.59 -16.33 5.77
CA ARG A 62 -6.00 -16.80 7.12
C ARG A 62 -7.47 -16.48 7.43
N SER A 63 -8.34 -16.79 6.47
CA SER A 63 -9.78 -16.57 6.59
C SER A 63 -10.56 -17.87 6.56
N GLY A 64 -11.67 -17.92 7.30
CA GLY A 64 -12.55 -19.10 7.37
C GLY A 64 -13.44 -19.27 6.13
N SER A 65 -13.76 -18.19 5.43
CA SER A 65 -14.65 -18.23 4.28
C SER A 65 -14.48 -17.03 3.33
N ALA A 66 -14.87 -17.20 2.07
CA ALA A 66 -14.89 -16.09 1.11
C ALA A 66 -15.93 -15.01 1.47
N ALA A 67 -16.97 -15.38 2.24
CA ALA A 67 -17.96 -14.43 2.75
C ALA A 67 -17.35 -13.51 3.81
N ASP A 68 -16.54 -14.06 4.74
CA ASP A 68 -15.81 -13.26 5.73
C ASP A 68 -14.84 -12.28 5.05
N LEU A 69 -14.10 -12.74 4.03
CA LEU A 69 -13.22 -11.87 3.25
C LEU A 69 -13.97 -10.74 2.52
N SER A 70 -15.15 -11.05 1.97
CA SER A 70 -15.96 -10.07 1.26
C SER A 70 -16.53 -9.02 2.25
N LEU A 71 -16.97 -9.46 3.43
CA LEU A 71 -17.42 -8.56 4.50
C LEU A 71 -16.30 -7.64 4.97
N LEU A 72 -15.11 -8.20 5.25
CA LEU A 72 -13.93 -7.43 5.63
C LEU A 72 -13.54 -6.41 4.56
N SER A 73 -13.54 -6.83 3.28
CA SER A 73 -13.19 -5.95 2.16
C SER A 73 -14.17 -4.79 2.03
N SER A 74 -15.48 -5.04 2.24
CA SER A 74 -16.50 -3.99 2.25
C SER A 74 -16.27 -3.01 3.40
N GLN A 75 -16.03 -3.51 4.61
CA GLN A 75 -15.78 -2.65 5.78
C GLN A 75 -14.52 -1.80 5.61
N ILE A 76 -13.44 -2.38 5.07
CA ILE A 76 -12.22 -1.64 4.77
C ILE A 76 -12.47 -0.57 3.71
N ALA A 77 -13.20 -0.89 2.64
CA ALA A 77 -13.52 0.06 1.59
C ALA A 77 -14.39 1.22 2.12
N ASP A 78 -15.43 0.91 2.89
CA ASP A 78 -16.44 1.87 3.35
C ASP A 78 -15.96 2.73 4.53
N ILE A 79 -15.06 2.21 5.37
CA ILE A 79 -14.58 2.89 6.59
C ILE A 79 -13.14 3.34 6.39
N VAL A 80 -12.21 2.40 6.23
CA VAL A 80 -10.77 2.68 6.26
C VAL A 80 -10.32 3.46 5.02
N LEU A 81 -10.89 3.18 3.85
CA LEU A 81 -10.47 3.75 2.57
C LEU A 81 -11.41 4.81 2.00
N ALA A 82 -12.42 5.25 2.76
CA ALA A 82 -13.28 6.36 2.39
C ALA A 82 -12.47 7.65 2.14
N ASP A 83 -12.93 8.51 1.23
CA ASP A 83 -12.26 9.80 1.01
C ASP A 83 -12.57 10.74 2.19
N GLY A 84 -11.53 11.11 2.96
CA GLY A 84 -11.66 12.00 4.12
C GLY A 84 -11.49 13.47 3.80
N SER A 85 -11.21 13.81 2.54
CA SER A 85 -10.81 15.17 2.15
C SER A 85 -11.89 16.22 2.38
N SER A 86 -13.17 15.87 2.33
CA SER A 86 -14.28 16.77 2.67
C SER A 86 -14.32 17.15 4.15
N SER A 87 -13.74 16.31 5.02
CA SER A 87 -13.67 16.51 6.47
C SER A 87 -12.31 17.08 6.90
N GLY A 88 -11.44 17.47 5.94
CA GLY A 88 -10.08 17.95 6.23
C GLY A 88 -9.06 16.83 6.50
N GLY A 89 -9.48 15.57 6.47
CA GLY A 89 -8.59 14.41 6.58
C GLY A 89 -7.87 14.08 5.26
N PRO A 90 -7.10 12.99 5.21
CA PRO A 90 -6.40 12.57 4.01
C PRO A 90 -7.37 12.29 2.84
N ARG A 91 -6.92 12.59 1.63
CA ARG A 91 -7.59 12.17 0.40
C ARG A 91 -7.20 10.74 0.08
N LEU A 92 -8.21 9.88 -0.03
CA LEU A 92 -8.05 8.50 -0.48
C LEU A 92 -8.84 8.28 -1.77
N THR A 93 -8.29 7.46 -2.66
CA THR A 93 -9.03 7.01 -3.84
C THR A 93 -8.70 5.55 -4.10
N LEU A 94 -9.70 4.70 -3.89
CA LEU A 94 -9.66 3.28 -4.19
C LEU A 94 -10.34 3.04 -5.53
N ALA A 95 -9.65 2.35 -6.44
CA ALA A 95 -10.21 1.92 -7.71
C ALA A 95 -9.95 0.42 -7.86
N ASN A 96 -11.03 -0.36 -7.95
CA ASN A 96 -10.97 -1.79 -8.25
C ASN A 96 -11.64 -2.05 -9.59
N GLY A 97 -11.02 -2.88 -10.43
CA GLY A 97 -11.51 -3.20 -11.76
C GLY A 97 -11.34 -4.68 -12.08
N VAL A 98 -12.33 -5.25 -12.75
CA VAL A 98 -12.34 -6.62 -13.24
C VAL A 98 -12.64 -6.59 -14.73
N TRP A 99 -11.64 -6.91 -15.55
CA TRP A 99 -11.80 -6.99 -17.00
C TRP A 99 -11.77 -8.44 -17.42
N VAL A 100 -12.82 -8.88 -18.10
CA VAL A 100 -12.95 -10.24 -18.60
C VAL A 100 -12.90 -10.22 -20.13
N ASP A 101 -12.33 -11.26 -20.73
CA ASP A 101 -12.39 -11.39 -22.19
C ASP A 101 -13.84 -11.44 -22.68
N ALA A 102 -14.12 -10.76 -23.79
CA ALA A 102 -15.46 -10.62 -24.36
C ALA A 102 -16.09 -11.96 -24.77
N SER A 103 -15.30 -13.03 -24.95
CA SER A 103 -15.84 -14.37 -25.20
C SER A 103 -16.42 -15.04 -23.95
N LEU A 104 -16.27 -14.44 -22.76
CA LEU A 104 -16.71 -14.98 -21.49
C LEU A 104 -17.77 -14.09 -20.84
N SER A 105 -18.56 -14.68 -19.96
CA SER A 105 -19.59 -13.96 -19.19
C SER A 105 -19.49 -14.30 -17.71
N LEU A 106 -19.30 -13.27 -16.88
CA LEU A 106 -19.35 -13.42 -15.43
C LEU A 106 -20.79 -13.70 -14.97
N LYS A 107 -20.95 -14.61 -14.01
CA LYS A 107 -22.24 -14.90 -13.36
C LYS A 107 -22.80 -13.64 -12.70
N SER A 108 -24.11 -13.42 -12.80
CA SER A 108 -24.78 -12.27 -12.17
C SER A 108 -24.47 -12.17 -10.68
N THR A 109 -24.60 -13.28 -9.95
CA THR A 109 -24.29 -13.33 -8.52
C THR A 109 -22.85 -12.96 -8.19
N PHE A 110 -21.90 -13.21 -9.09
CA PHE A 110 -20.52 -12.80 -8.89
C PHE A 110 -20.33 -11.30 -9.17
N LYS A 111 -21.00 -10.75 -10.20
CA LYS A 111 -21.01 -9.30 -10.45
C LYS A 111 -21.58 -8.51 -9.27
N ASP A 112 -22.62 -9.05 -8.63
CA ASP A 112 -23.21 -8.46 -7.43
C ASP A 112 -22.20 -8.39 -6.28
N VAL A 113 -21.43 -9.46 -6.06
CA VAL A 113 -20.36 -9.50 -5.05
C VAL A 113 -19.24 -8.51 -5.38
N ILE A 114 -18.79 -8.47 -6.64
CA ILE A 114 -17.75 -7.53 -7.10
C ILE A 114 -18.16 -6.07 -6.81
N THR A 115 -19.42 -5.73 -7.11
CA THR A 115 -19.91 -4.36 -6.97
C THR A 115 -20.14 -3.99 -5.51
N SER A 116 -20.80 -4.88 -4.74
CA SER A 116 -21.23 -4.58 -3.37
C SER A 116 -20.08 -4.61 -2.37
N ALA A 117 -19.29 -5.69 -2.36
CA ALA A 117 -18.26 -5.93 -1.36
C ALA A 117 -16.91 -5.31 -1.72
N TYR A 118 -16.58 -5.27 -3.00
CA TYR A 118 -15.26 -4.81 -3.47
C TYR A 118 -15.27 -3.43 -4.12
N LYS A 119 -16.46 -2.82 -4.28
CA LYS A 119 -16.65 -1.54 -4.99
C LYS A 119 -15.96 -1.54 -6.36
N ALA A 120 -15.89 -2.69 -7.00
CA ALA A 120 -15.17 -2.86 -8.24
C ALA A 120 -16.10 -2.66 -9.45
N GLU A 121 -15.53 -2.07 -10.49
CA GLU A 121 -16.17 -2.01 -11.80
C GLU A 121 -15.86 -3.29 -12.58
N THR A 122 -16.80 -3.71 -13.43
CA THR A 122 -16.56 -4.83 -14.35
C THR A 122 -16.76 -4.39 -15.79
N LYS A 123 -15.90 -4.88 -16.68
CA LYS A 123 -16.03 -4.64 -18.11
C LYS A 123 -15.56 -5.84 -18.93
N ALA A 124 -16.20 -6.05 -20.08
CA ALA A 124 -15.76 -7.03 -21.06
C ALA A 124 -14.88 -6.35 -22.11
N LEU A 125 -13.69 -6.88 -22.36
CA LEU A 125 -12.73 -6.39 -23.36
C LEU A 125 -12.31 -7.50 -24.30
N ASP A 126 -12.03 -7.16 -25.56
CA ASP A 126 -11.59 -8.13 -26.56
C ASP A 126 -10.07 -8.31 -26.47
N PHE A 127 -9.61 -9.18 -25.55
CA PHE A 127 -8.18 -9.45 -25.44
C PHE A 127 -7.70 -10.30 -26.62
N GLN A 128 -8.53 -11.23 -27.11
CA GLN A 128 -8.15 -12.15 -28.18
C GLN A 128 -7.78 -11.45 -29.49
N ALA A 129 -8.56 -10.46 -29.92
CA ALA A 129 -8.27 -9.74 -31.16
C ALA A 129 -7.60 -8.37 -30.92
N LYS A 130 -7.76 -7.78 -29.72
CA LYS A 130 -7.36 -6.39 -29.44
C LYS A 130 -6.68 -6.21 -28.08
N ALA A 131 -5.75 -7.10 -27.73
CA ALA A 131 -5.03 -7.08 -26.45
C ALA A 131 -4.43 -5.71 -26.10
N ASP A 132 -3.78 -5.02 -27.05
CA ASP A 132 -3.19 -3.71 -26.75
C ASP A 132 -4.24 -2.60 -26.57
N ASP A 133 -5.32 -2.60 -27.35
CA ASP A 133 -6.43 -1.65 -27.12
C ASP A 133 -7.06 -1.88 -25.74
N ALA A 134 -7.27 -3.15 -25.36
CA ALA A 134 -7.77 -3.52 -24.05
C ALA A 134 -6.83 -3.04 -22.94
N ARG A 135 -5.52 -3.22 -23.11
CA ARG A 135 -4.48 -2.69 -22.20
C ARG A 135 -4.57 -1.18 -22.04
N GLN A 136 -4.66 -0.44 -23.15
CA GLN A 136 -4.77 1.01 -23.15
C GLN A 136 -6.06 1.48 -22.47
N GLU A 137 -7.15 0.73 -22.60
CA GLU A 137 -8.41 1.04 -21.95
C GLU A 137 -8.31 0.90 -20.42
N VAL A 138 -7.70 -0.19 -19.94
CA VAL A 138 -7.43 -0.40 -18.50
C VAL A 138 -6.56 0.73 -17.95
N ASN A 139 -5.49 1.10 -18.66
CA ASN A 139 -4.60 2.20 -18.28
C ASN A 139 -5.32 3.55 -18.24
N SER A 140 -6.17 3.83 -19.22
CA SER A 140 -6.99 5.04 -19.25
C SER A 140 -7.99 5.07 -18.09
N TRP A 141 -8.60 3.93 -17.75
CA TRP A 141 -9.51 3.81 -16.62
C TRP A 141 -8.81 4.12 -15.30
N VAL A 142 -7.64 3.53 -15.02
CA VAL A 142 -6.91 3.78 -13.77
C VAL A 142 -6.44 5.23 -13.69
N GLN A 143 -6.01 5.81 -14.81
CA GLN A 143 -5.55 7.18 -14.87
C GLN A 143 -6.68 8.14 -14.53
N ASN A 144 -7.87 7.91 -15.05
CA ASN A 144 -9.05 8.71 -14.72
C ASN A 144 -9.44 8.56 -13.25
N ARG A 145 -9.47 7.32 -12.74
CA ARG A 145 -9.85 7.05 -11.34
C ARG A 145 -8.86 7.63 -10.33
N THR A 146 -7.58 7.70 -10.67
CA THR A 146 -6.54 8.22 -9.77
C THR A 146 -6.19 9.69 -10.00
N GLY A 147 -6.99 10.41 -10.80
CA GLY A 147 -6.73 11.83 -11.12
C GLY A 147 -5.40 12.07 -11.83
N GLY A 148 -4.95 11.10 -12.63
CA GLY A 148 -3.73 11.18 -13.45
C GLY A 148 -2.46 10.69 -12.77
N LEU A 149 -2.53 10.18 -11.54
CA LEU A 149 -1.36 9.85 -10.73
C LEU A 149 -0.83 8.44 -11.03
N ILE A 150 -1.71 7.49 -11.32
CA ILE A 150 -1.34 6.18 -11.84
C ILE A 150 -1.64 6.19 -13.34
N LYS A 151 -0.59 6.29 -14.16
CA LYS A 151 -0.71 6.41 -15.62
C LYS A 151 -0.72 5.06 -16.33
N GLU A 152 -0.02 4.08 -15.76
CA GLU A 152 0.17 2.77 -16.37
C GLU A 152 0.05 1.70 -15.27
N LEU A 153 -1.06 0.96 -15.31
CA LEU A 153 -1.29 -0.25 -14.51
C LEU A 153 -0.74 -1.48 -15.23
N LEU A 154 -0.96 -1.56 -16.54
CA LEU A 154 -0.54 -2.66 -17.38
C LEU A 154 0.59 -2.21 -18.31
N PRO A 155 1.84 -2.63 -18.00
CA PRO A 155 2.99 -2.36 -18.87
C PRO A 155 2.79 -2.90 -20.28
N SER A 156 3.54 -2.35 -21.23
CA SER A 156 3.59 -2.91 -22.58
C SER A 156 3.87 -4.42 -22.56
N ARG A 157 3.07 -5.19 -23.31
CA ARG A 157 3.12 -6.67 -23.39
C ARG A 157 2.78 -7.43 -22.10
N SER A 158 2.16 -6.78 -21.11
CA SER A 158 1.68 -7.49 -19.91
C SER A 158 0.39 -8.29 -20.12
N VAL A 159 -0.27 -8.09 -21.26
CA VAL A 159 -1.45 -8.83 -21.71
C VAL A 159 -1.29 -9.20 -23.18
N ASP A 160 -1.95 -10.27 -23.59
CA ASP A 160 -1.90 -10.87 -24.92
C ASP A 160 -3.25 -11.51 -25.32
N GLU A 161 -3.32 -12.12 -26.49
CA GLU A 161 -4.50 -12.80 -27.02
C GLU A 161 -4.97 -13.99 -26.17
N THR A 162 -4.13 -14.50 -25.27
CA THR A 162 -4.46 -15.60 -24.36
C THR A 162 -5.04 -15.10 -23.03
N THR A 163 -4.98 -13.79 -22.79
CA THR A 163 -5.53 -13.16 -21.58
C THR A 163 -7.04 -13.38 -21.50
N ARG A 164 -7.54 -13.80 -20.33
CA ARG A 164 -8.98 -14.06 -20.09
C ARG A 164 -9.57 -13.21 -18.98
N LEU A 165 -8.75 -12.77 -18.03
CA LEU A 165 -9.16 -12.00 -16.88
C LEU A 165 -8.00 -11.13 -16.42
N VAL A 166 -8.27 -9.86 -16.17
CA VAL A 166 -7.38 -8.92 -15.49
C VAL A 166 -8.09 -8.39 -14.26
N LEU A 167 -7.38 -8.41 -13.14
CA LEU A 167 -7.79 -7.75 -11.90
C LEU A 167 -6.88 -6.54 -11.70
N GLY A 168 -7.47 -5.36 -11.61
CA GLY A 168 -6.74 -4.13 -11.31
C GLY A 168 -7.16 -3.57 -9.98
N ASN A 169 -6.17 -3.16 -9.20
CA ASN A 169 -6.38 -2.35 -8.03
C ASN A 169 -5.45 -1.13 -8.10
N ALA A 170 -6.00 0.02 -7.76
CA ALA A 170 -5.25 1.23 -7.50
C ALA A 170 -5.70 1.84 -6.17
N LEU A 171 -4.75 2.13 -5.30
CA LEU A 171 -4.97 2.95 -4.11
C LEU A 171 -4.09 4.19 -4.20
N TYR A 172 -4.74 5.36 -4.14
CA TYR A 172 -4.08 6.63 -3.97
C TYR A 172 -4.33 7.17 -2.57
N PHE A 173 -3.27 7.66 -1.93
CA PHE A 173 -3.30 8.30 -0.63
C PHE A 173 -2.55 9.63 -0.69
N LYS A 174 -3.16 10.69 -0.19
CA LYS A 174 -2.51 11.98 0.03
C LYS A 174 -3.07 12.67 1.28
N GLY A 175 -2.25 12.75 2.32
CA GLY A 175 -2.52 13.55 3.50
C GLY A 175 -1.52 14.68 3.65
N ALA A 176 -1.94 15.78 4.29
CA ALA A 176 -1.02 16.76 4.84
C ALA A 176 -0.50 16.27 6.20
N TRP A 177 0.72 16.63 6.57
CA TRP A 177 1.19 16.39 7.95
C TRP A 177 0.37 17.23 8.92
N ASP A 178 0.05 16.65 10.08
CA ASP A 178 -0.61 17.37 11.17
C ASP A 178 0.25 18.56 11.61
N GLU A 179 1.53 18.28 11.89
CA GLU A 179 2.57 19.30 12.11
C GLU A 179 3.48 19.42 10.88
N ARG A 180 3.37 20.55 10.16
CA ARG A 180 4.09 20.76 8.91
C ARG A 180 5.55 21.16 9.14
N PHE A 181 6.45 20.54 8.38
CA PHE A 181 7.86 20.95 8.34
C PHE A 181 8.02 22.34 7.71
N ASN A 182 8.84 23.20 8.33
CA ASN A 182 9.19 24.48 7.75
C ASN A 182 10.13 24.29 6.55
N ALA A 183 9.64 24.59 5.35
CA ALA A 183 10.40 24.42 4.10
C ALA A 183 11.76 25.16 4.12
N SER A 184 11.86 26.31 4.79
CA SER A 184 13.11 27.08 4.92
C SER A 184 14.19 26.39 5.77
N GLN A 185 13.80 25.38 6.57
CA GLN A 185 14.73 24.56 7.33
C GLN A 185 15.20 23.31 6.57
N THR A 186 14.64 23.04 5.39
CA THR A 186 15.09 21.93 4.53
C THR A 186 16.47 22.23 3.99
N LYS A 187 17.41 21.31 4.16
CA LYS A 187 18.80 21.45 3.69
C LYS A 187 19.30 20.17 3.07
N ASP A 188 20.14 20.31 2.04
CA ASP A 188 20.82 19.16 1.45
C ASP A 188 21.82 18.55 2.43
N SER A 189 21.93 17.22 2.42
CA SER A 189 22.93 16.46 3.15
C SER A 189 23.21 15.14 2.45
N GLU A 190 24.28 14.47 2.90
CA GLU A 190 24.59 13.11 2.50
C GLU A 190 23.51 12.13 2.95
N PHE A 191 23.08 11.28 2.02
CA PHE A 191 22.37 10.02 2.26
C PHE A 191 23.28 8.88 1.82
N TYR A 192 23.43 7.88 2.70
CA TYR A 192 24.27 6.71 2.45
C TYR A 192 23.44 5.62 1.76
N LEU A 193 23.87 5.23 0.56
CA LEU A 193 23.27 4.12 -0.18
C LEU A 193 23.78 2.78 0.34
N LEU A 194 23.05 1.70 0.03
CA LEU A 194 23.38 0.35 0.49
C LEU A 194 24.67 -0.21 -0.13
N ASP A 195 25.10 0.34 -1.27
CA ASP A 195 26.39 0.04 -1.90
C ASP A 195 27.58 0.78 -1.26
N GLY A 196 27.32 1.60 -0.23
CA GLY A 196 28.31 2.41 0.49
C GLY A 196 28.59 3.77 -0.14
N SER A 197 28.04 4.07 -1.32
CA SER A 197 28.14 5.39 -1.95
C SER A 197 27.24 6.43 -1.26
N THR A 198 27.41 7.71 -1.61
CA THR A 198 26.60 8.80 -1.06
C THR A 198 25.98 9.65 -2.15
N ILE A 199 24.80 10.17 -1.86
CA ILE A 199 24.11 11.18 -2.68
C ILE A 199 23.76 12.39 -1.81
N GLN A 200 23.64 13.58 -2.42
CA GLN A 200 23.05 14.73 -1.76
C GLN A 200 21.53 14.69 -1.92
N ALA A 201 20.82 14.82 -0.81
CA ALA A 201 19.36 14.83 -0.80
C ALA A 201 18.81 15.88 0.16
N PRO A 202 17.62 16.45 -0.13
CA PRO A 202 16.98 17.42 0.74
C PRO A 202 16.40 16.73 1.96
N PHE A 203 16.79 17.22 3.14
CA PHE A 203 16.32 16.69 4.40
C PHE A 203 15.53 17.70 5.19
N MET A 204 14.33 17.28 5.59
CA MET A 204 13.45 18.06 6.46
C MET A 204 13.91 17.95 7.91
N SER A 205 13.70 19.00 8.69
CA SER A 205 14.00 19.03 10.13
C SER A 205 12.93 19.78 10.90
N THR A 206 12.73 19.40 12.15
CA THR A 206 11.88 20.12 13.09
C THR A 206 12.52 20.12 14.47
N LYS A 207 12.23 21.13 15.29
CA LYS A 207 12.59 21.18 16.72
C LYS A 207 11.41 20.81 17.63
N GLU A 208 10.24 20.59 17.03
CA GLU A 208 9.03 20.20 17.75
C GLU A 208 9.15 18.77 18.29
N ARG A 209 8.26 18.44 19.23
CA ARG A 209 8.15 17.07 19.73
C ARG A 209 7.62 16.15 18.64
N GLN A 210 8.06 14.90 18.65
CA GLN A 210 7.68 13.88 17.68
C GLN A 210 7.38 12.56 18.40
N TYR A 211 6.55 11.71 17.80
CA TYR A 211 6.34 10.35 18.31
C TYR A 211 7.56 9.51 17.98
N LEU A 212 8.41 9.22 18.96
CA LEU A 212 9.68 8.56 18.75
C LEU A 212 9.97 7.56 19.86
N SER A 213 10.19 6.31 19.46
CA SER A 213 10.68 5.24 20.34
C SER A 213 12.06 4.78 19.87
N SER A 214 12.95 4.52 20.81
CA SER A 214 14.28 3.93 20.54
C SER A 214 14.36 2.54 21.14
N TYR A 215 14.81 1.58 20.35
CA TYR A 215 15.04 0.19 20.74
C TYR A 215 16.54 -0.10 20.67
N HIS A 216 16.94 -1.34 20.98
CA HIS A 216 18.34 -1.72 21.04
C HIS A 216 19.10 -1.52 19.71
N ASP A 217 18.44 -1.70 18.56
CA ASP A 217 19.08 -1.72 17.24
C ASP A 217 18.36 -0.90 16.16
N PHE A 218 17.26 -0.23 16.51
CA PHE A 218 16.52 0.63 15.60
C PHE A 218 15.69 1.67 16.37
N LYS A 219 15.16 2.64 15.63
CA LYS A 219 14.23 3.66 16.10
C LYS A 219 12.97 3.63 15.27
N VAL A 220 11.87 4.09 15.85
CA VAL A 220 10.59 4.24 15.15
C VAL A 220 10.11 5.67 15.33
N LEU A 221 9.96 6.38 14.22
CA LEU A 221 9.32 7.71 14.16
C LEU A 221 7.89 7.54 13.66
N GLY A 222 6.92 8.15 14.34
CA GLY A 222 5.55 8.32 13.87
C GLY A 222 5.29 9.78 13.49
N ILE A 223 4.78 10.00 12.27
CA ILE A 223 4.39 11.32 11.76
C ILE A 223 2.89 11.28 11.43
N PRO A 224 2.03 11.89 12.26
CA PRO A 224 0.60 11.94 12.00
C PRO A 224 0.24 12.79 10.77
N TYR A 225 -0.81 12.38 10.08
CA TYR A 225 -1.47 13.20 9.08
C TYR A 225 -2.57 14.06 9.72
N GLU A 226 -2.82 15.22 9.13
CA GLU A 226 -3.90 16.14 9.47
C GLU A 226 -5.23 15.38 9.42
N GLN A 227 -5.95 15.40 10.55
CA GLN A 227 -7.18 14.64 10.75
C GLN A 227 -8.44 15.46 10.41
N GLY A 228 -8.45 16.76 10.75
CA GLY A 228 -9.66 17.57 10.67
C GLY A 228 -10.81 16.96 11.49
N GLU A 229 -11.97 16.81 10.85
CA GLU A 229 -13.16 16.16 11.40
C GLU A 229 -13.28 14.67 10.99
N ASP A 230 -12.28 14.11 10.30
CA ASP A 230 -12.24 12.69 9.98
C ASP A 230 -12.08 11.87 11.28
N GLU A 231 -12.92 10.88 11.55
CA GLU A 231 -12.79 10.04 12.75
C GLU A 231 -11.55 9.12 12.71
N ARG A 232 -10.96 8.95 11.53
CA ARG A 232 -9.81 8.07 11.29
C ARG A 232 -8.51 8.80 11.56
N ARG A 233 -7.54 8.04 12.06
CA ARG A 233 -6.18 8.54 12.31
C ARG A 233 -5.19 7.82 11.41
N PHE A 234 -4.56 8.57 10.52
CA PHE A 234 -3.48 8.08 9.68
C PHE A 234 -2.14 8.59 10.20
N SER A 235 -1.11 7.76 10.10
CA SER A 235 0.26 8.14 10.45
C SER A 235 1.24 7.40 9.54
N MET A 236 2.35 8.05 9.23
CA MET A 236 3.50 7.39 8.62
C MET A 236 4.44 6.93 9.74
N TYR A 237 4.79 5.64 9.75
CA TYR A 237 5.80 5.10 10.65
C TYR A 237 7.08 4.80 9.89
N ILE A 238 8.21 5.28 10.40
CA ILE A 238 9.53 5.07 9.81
C ILE A 238 10.38 4.27 10.77
N PHE A 239 10.66 3.03 10.37
CA PHE A 239 11.52 2.10 11.08
C PHE A 239 12.94 2.27 10.56
N LEU A 240 13.83 2.77 11.42
CA LEU A 240 15.20 3.12 11.05
C LEU A 240 16.20 2.28 11.86
N PRO A 241 16.93 1.34 11.24
CA PRO A 241 18.02 0.65 11.89
C PRO A 241 19.16 1.62 12.29
N ASP A 242 19.85 1.32 13.39
CA ASP A 242 21.03 2.09 13.78
C ASP A 242 22.24 1.80 12.86
N ALA A 243 22.33 0.59 12.32
CA ALA A 243 23.34 0.22 11.32
C ALA A 243 22.91 0.66 9.91
N ARG A 244 23.85 1.19 9.11
CA ARG A 244 23.57 1.71 7.75
C ARG A 244 23.06 0.64 6.79
N ASP A 245 23.49 -0.60 6.96
CA ASP A 245 23.10 -1.79 6.20
C ASP A 245 22.07 -2.65 6.95
N GLY A 246 21.54 -2.17 8.08
CA GLY A 246 20.66 -2.93 8.98
C GLY A 246 19.23 -3.16 8.46
N LEU A 247 18.84 -2.55 7.33
CA LEU A 247 17.46 -2.59 6.82
C LEU A 247 16.97 -4.02 6.57
N ARG A 248 17.83 -4.88 6.01
CA ARG A 248 17.48 -6.28 5.72
C ARG A 248 17.16 -7.05 7.00
N ASN A 249 18.02 -6.93 8.00
CA ASN A 249 17.83 -7.62 9.30
C ASN A 249 16.57 -7.09 10.00
N LEU A 250 16.32 -5.78 9.93
CA LEU A 250 15.10 -5.20 10.49
C LEU A 250 13.85 -5.71 9.76
N ALA A 251 13.85 -5.74 8.43
CA ALA A 251 12.74 -6.30 7.64
C ALA A 251 12.47 -7.79 7.97
N GLU A 252 13.52 -8.58 8.22
CA GLU A 252 13.38 -9.96 8.66
C GLU A 252 12.67 -10.05 10.02
N LYS A 253 13.07 -9.22 11.00
CA LYS A 253 12.41 -9.13 12.31
C LYS A 253 10.95 -8.71 12.22
N LEU A 254 10.65 -7.68 11.41
CA LEU A 254 9.27 -7.24 11.18
C LEU A 254 8.41 -8.39 10.64
N SER A 255 8.95 -9.21 9.75
CA SER A 255 8.19 -10.30 9.11
C SER A 255 7.99 -11.55 9.98
N SER A 256 8.83 -11.75 11.01
CA SER A 256 8.80 -12.95 11.85
C SER A 256 7.81 -12.87 13.00
N GLU A 257 7.42 -11.65 13.41
CA GLU A 257 6.56 -11.40 14.56
C GLU A 257 5.26 -10.71 14.11
N SER A 258 4.12 -11.39 14.23
CA SER A 258 2.83 -10.87 13.75
C SER A 258 2.36 -9.59 14.46
N GLU A 259 2.75 -9.44 15.73
CA GLU A 259 2.40 -8.27 16.57
C GLU A 259 3.52 -7.23 16.62
N PHE A 260 4.56 -7.36 15.79
CA PHE A 260 5.73 -6.47 15.85
C PHE A 260 5.34 -5.00 15.79
N LEU A 261 4.47 -4.62 14.84
CA LEU A 261 4.03 -3.24 14.71
C LEU A 261 3.29 -2.75 15.96
N ASN A 262 2.41 -3.57 16.53
CA ASN A 262 1.61 -3.21 17.71
C ASN A 262 2.47 -2.95 18.94
N HIS A 263 3.60 -3.65 19.08
CA HIS A 263 4.54 -3.46 20.19
C HIS A 263 5.52 -2.30 19.98
N HIS A 264 5.75 -1.88 18.73
CA HIS A 264 6.84 -0.94 18.42
C HIS A 264 6.39 0.45 17.95
N ILE A 265 5.09 0.64 17.71
CA ILE A 265 4.52 1.95 17.37
C ILE A 265 4.65 2.92 18.57
N PRO A 266 5.24 4.11 18.39
CA PRO A 266 5.37 5.10 19.45
C PRO A 266 4.00 5.70 19.81
N LEU A 267 3.69 5.75 21.11
CA LEU A 267 2.47 6.37 21.65
C LEU A 267 2.74 7.70 22.37
N GLU A 268 4.00 7.99 22.69
CA GLU A 268 4.40 9.18 23.46
C GLU A 268 5.22 10.16 22.62
N LEU A 269 5.03 11.46 22.91
CA LEU A 269 5.79 12.55 22.30
C LEU A 269 7.12 12.74 23.04
N THR A 270 8.23 12.70 22.30
CA THR A 270 9.57 13.03 22.82
C THR A 270 10.15 14.25 22.09
N LEU A 271 11.00 15.02 22.78
CA LEU A 271 11.68 16.17 22.16
C LEU A 271 12.61 15.68 21.05
N GLY A 272 12.49 16.24 19.84
CA GLY A 272 13.31 15.89 18.66
C GLY A 272 14.82 16.19 18.77
N ASN A 273 15.33 16.47 19.97
CA ASN A 273 16.71 16.90 20.21
C ASN A 273 17.69 15.77 20.56
N SER A 274 17.27 14.51 20.60
CA SER A 274 18.17 13.37 20.84
C SER A 274 18.28 12.47 19.61
N LYS A 275 19.34 12.67 18.82
CA LYS A 275 19.90 11.68 17.87
C LYS A 275 19.01 11.20 16.70
N PHE A 276 18.13 12.05 16.19
CA PHE A 276 17.63 11.97 14.81
C PHE A 276 18.29 13.00 13.87
N GLN A 277 19.23 13.82 14.37
CA GLN A 277 20.07 14.70 13.55
C GLN A 277 20.91 13.94 12.49
N ASN A 278 21.16 12.64 12.70
CA ASN A 278 21.87 11.78 11.75
C ASN A 278 20.96 11.00 10.80
N SER A 279 19.66 11.12 10.96
CA SER A 279 18.67 10.46 10.11
C SER A 279 17.51 11.39 9.80
N LYS A 280 17.89 12.64 9.50
CA LYS A 280 17.51 13.34 8.27
C LYS A 280 16.53 12.50 7.40
N PHE A 281 15.30 12.99 7.21
CA PHE A 281 14.25 12.32 6.41
C PHE A 281 14.06 12.93 5.03
N HIS A 282 13.84 12.06 4.04
CA HIS A 282 13.45 12.43 2.69
C HIS A 282 11.93 12.59 2.62
N SER A 283 11.48 13.72 2.10
CA SER A 283 10.21 13.82 1.37
C SER A 283 10.59 14.15 -0.07
N VAL A 284 10.65 13.14 -0.94
CA VAL A 284 10.87 13.38 -2.38
C VAL A 284 9.53 13.77 -3.00
N SER A 285 9.09 15.00 -2.74
CA SER A 285 7.88 15.58 -3.34
C SER A 285 8.07 16.03 -4.80
N ARG A 286 9.25 15.83 -5.42
CA ARG A 286 9.58 16.47 -6.72
C ARG A 286 10.25 15.59 -7.77
N ARG A 287 10.11 14.27 -7.73
CA ARG A 287 10.43 13.43 -8.90
C ARG A 287 9.23 12.55 -9.27
N PRO A 288 8.72 12.64 -10.51
CA PRO A 288 7.59 11.81 -10.98
C PRO A 288 7.90 10.29 -10.99
N ASP A 289 9.17 9.91 -10.84
CA ASP A 289 9.61 8.52 -11.04
C ASP A 289 9.63 7.65 -9.77
N PHE A 290 9.33 8.23 -8.60
CA PHE A 290 9.39 7.53 -7.29
C PHE A 290 8.14 6.72 -6.94
N LEU A 291 7.05 6.97 -7.64
CA LEU A 291 5.81 6.22 -7.51
C LEU A 291 5.56 5.59 -8.87
N LYS A 292 6.31 4.54 -9.22
CA LYS A 292 5.75 3.52 -10.11
C LYS A 292 4.90 2.63 -9.22
N PRO A 293 3.56 2.72 -9.30
CA PRO A 293 2.70 1.76 -8.65
C PRO A 293 3.05 0.40 -9.25
N TRP A 294 3.34 -0.56 -8.38
CA TRP A 294 3.19 -1.94 -8.79
C TRP A 294 1.70 -2.21 -8.89
N ALA A 295 1.35 -2.79 -10.02
CA ALA A 295 0.03 -3.05 -10.52
C ALA A 295 0.02 -4.49 -11.01
#